data_AF-A0A533T802-F1
#
_entry.id   AF-A0A533T802-F1
#
_cell.length_a   1.000
_cell.length_b   1.000
_cell.length_c   1.000
_cell.angle_alpha   90.00
_cell.angle_beta   90.00
_cell.angle_gamma   90.00
#
_symmetry.space_group_name_H-M   'P 1'
#
loop_
_entity.id
_entity.type
_entity.pdbx_description
1 polymer ?
#
loop_
_entity_poly.entity_id
_entity_poly.type
_entity_poly.pdbx_seq_one_letter_code
_entity_poly.pdbx_strand_id
1 'polypeptide(L)' 'MPWLAVSKNGQECICSDRLSRKDASEFLIPGFLNERENHMHGYWYSRDGGEIIILPKGSIRKLIGRDLTWNDEPVKLQ' A
#
# COMPACT_ATOMS: atom_id res chain seq x y z
N MET A 1 -7.93 -12.06 -8.88
CA MET A 1 -8.76 -10.83 -8.73
C MET A 1 -7.97 -9.88 -7.87
N PRO A 2 -7.83 -8.61 -8.28
CA PRO A 2 -6.91 -7.70 -7.64
C PRO A 2 -7.43 -7.13 -6.32
N TRP A 3 -6.53 -6.60 -5.52
CA TRP A 3 -6.74 -5.99 -4.21
C TRP A 3 -6.29 -4.54 -4.25
N LEU A 4 -7.10 -3.66 -3.68
CA LEU A 4 -6.89 -2.23 -3.57
C LEU A 4 -6.49 -1.88 -2.14
N ALA A 5 -5.51 -0.99 -1.98
CA ALA A 5 -5.14 -0.47 -0.67
C ALA A 5 -4.58 0.96 -0.77
N VAL A 6 -4.45 1.62 0.38
CA VAL A 6 -3.87 2.96 0.50
C VAL A 6 -2.72 2.91 1.48
N SER A 7 -1.53 3.32 1.04
CA SER A 7 -0.33 3.42 1.88
C SER A 7 -0.43 4.58 2.87
N LYS A 8 0.41 4.59 3.93
CA LYS A 8 0.35 5.60 5.00
C LYS A 8 0.57 7.04 4.49
N ASN A 9 1.28 7.20 3.38
CA ASN A 9 1.46 8.48 2.68
C ASN A 9 0.26 8.90 1.81
N GLY A 10 -0.84 8.14 1.81
CA GLY A 10 -2.03 8.39 0.99
C GLY A 10 -1.93 7.93 -0.46
N GLN A 11 -0.88 7.19 -0.83
CA GLN A 11 -0.72 6.62 -2.16
C GLN A 11 -1.65 5.42 -2.35
N GLU A 12 -2.39 5.42 -3.45
CA GLU A 12 -3.29 4.33 -3.82
C GLU A 12 -2.54 3.25 -4.60
N CYS A 13 -2.86 1.98 -4.36
CA CYS A 13 -2.27 0.89 -5.12
C CYS A 13 -3.26 -0.25 -5.39
N ILE A 14 -2.92 -1.05 -6.40
CA ILE A 14 -3.61 -2.29 -6.77
C ILE A 14 -2.59 -3.42 -6.92
N CYS A 15 -2.94 -4.62 -6.49
CA CYS A 15 -2.09 -5.81 -6.59
C CYS A 15 -2.92 -7.04 -6.97
N SER A 16 -2.34 -8.00 -7.69
CA SER A 16 -3.02 -9.27 -8.01
C SER A 16 -3.32 -10.12 -6.77
N ASP A 17 -2.52 -9.95 -5.71
CA ASP A 17 -2.56 -10.75 -4.49
C ASP A 17 -3.02 -9.91 -3.30
N ARG A 18 -3.38 -10.61 -2.22
CA ARG A 18 -3.78 -9.95 -0.99
C ARG A 18 -2.56 -9.26 -0.37
N LEU A 19 -2.66 -7.94 -0.24
CA LEU A 19 -1.61 -7.13 0.37
C LEU A 19 -1.54 -7.34 1.89
N SER A 20 -0.32 -7.37 2.42
CA SER A 20 -0.02 -7.35 3.85
C SER A 20 0.61 -6.01 4.24
N ARG A 21 0.32 -5.53 5.45
CA ARG A 21 0.90 -4.28 5.99
C ARG A 21 2.19 -4.55 6.76
N LYS A 22 3.17 -3.65 6.63
CA LYS A 22 4.32 -3.52 7.54
C LYS A 22 4.43 -2.05 7.95
N ASP A 23 4.43 -1.76 9.25
CA ASP A 23 4.75 -0.41 9.71
C ASP A 23 6.26 -0.26 9.75
N ALA A 24 6.79 0.80 9.14
CA ALA A 24 8.23 1.01 9.05
C ALA A 24 8.87 1.41 10.39
N SER A 25 8.06 1.66 11.43
CA SER A 25 8.56 1.71 12.81
C SER A 25 9.26 0.41 13.24
N GLU A 26 9.02 -0.71 12.54
CA GLU A 26 9.68 -1.99 12.81
C GLU A 26 11.05 -2.15 12.09
N PHE A 27 11.43 -1.22 11.21
CA PHE A 27 12.68 -1.26 10.43
C PHE A 27 13.74 -0.26 10.95
N LEU A 28 13.84 -0.07 12.26
CA LEU A 28 14.96 0.64 12.88
C LEU A 28 16.27 -0.19 12.79
N ILE A 29 16.73 -0.49 11.58
CA ILE A 29 18.08 -1.00 11.32
C ILE A 29 18.91 0.19 10.80
N PRO A 30 19.79 0.78 11.61
CA PRO A 30 20.68 1.85 11.17
C PRO A 30 21.57 1.34 10.03
N GLY A 31 21.47 1.96 8.84
CA GLY A 31 22.38 1.70 7.72
C GLY A 31 21.78 0.98 6.50
N PHE A 32 20.52 0.54 6.54
CA PHE A 32 19.87 -0.05 5.36
C PHE A 32 18.97 0.93 4.57
N LEU A 33 18.63 2.08 5.15
CA LEU A 33 17.86 3.12 4.47
C LEU A 33 18.54 4.47 4.74
N ASN A 34 19.02 5.09 3.69
CA ASN A 34 19.49 6.47 3.64
C ASN A 34 18.33 7.41 4.06
N GLU A 35 18.62 8.42 4.89
CA GLU A 35 17.64 9.31 5.53
C GLU A 35 16.74 10.11 4.55
N ARG A 36 17.05 10.08 3.24
CA ARG A 36 16.21 10.60 2.15
C ARG A 36 15.06 9.65 1.76
N GLU A 37 15.15 8.38 2.11
CA GLU A 37 14.15 7.32 1.86
C GLU A 37 13.24 7.06 3.07
N ASN A 38 13.22 7.98 4.04
CA ASN A 38 12.24 8.07 5.13
C ASN A 38 10.78 8.27 4.65
N HIS A 39 10.50 8.06 3.38
CA HIS A 39 9.15 8.03 2.80
C HIS A 39 8.48 6.67 2.88
N MET A 40 9.14 5.64 3.42
CA MET A 40 8.52 4.34 3.72
C MET A 40 7.59 4.44 4.95
N HIS A 41 6.76 5.47 5.06
CA HIS A 41 5.63 5.45 5.98
C HIS A 41 4.72 4.30 5.55
N GLY A 42 4.63 3.23 6.35
CA GLY A 42 3.72 2.08 6.19
C GLY A 42 3.35 1.70 4.75
N TYR A 43 4.00 0.68 4.21
CA TYR A 43 3.76 0.22 2.83
C TYR A 43 3.05 -1.13 2.79
N TRP A 44 2.36 -1.36 1.68
CA TRP A 44 1.76 -2.65 1.34
C TRP A 44 2.75 -3.48 0.53
N TYR A 45 2.82 -4.78 0.81
CA TYR A 45 3.60 -5.73 0.03
C TYR A 45 2.77 -6.99 -0.26
N SER A 46 3.03 -7.64 -1.39
CA SER A 46 2.54 -9.00 -1.65
C SER A 46 3.49 -10.00 -0.98
N ARG A 47 2.94 -10.97 -0.25
CA ARG A 47 3.73 -12.08 0.30
C ARG A 47 4.14 -13.08 -0.79
N ASP A 48 3.31 -13.18 -1.83
CA ASP A 48 3.45 -14.18 -2.89
C ASP A 48 4.21 -13.63 -4.12
N GLY A 49 4.77 -12.42 -4.01
CA GLY A 49 5.54 -11.78 -5.07
C GLY A 49 4.71 -11.05 -6.12
N GLY A 50 3.42 -10.85 -5.87
CA GLY A 50 2.52 -10.09 -6.75
C GLY A 50 2.98 -8.67 -7.04
N GLU A 51 2.80 -8.27 -8.29
CA GLU A 51 3.14 -6.92 -8.75
C GLU A 51 2.19 -5.89 -8.14
N ILE A 52 2.76 -4.79 -7.65
CA ILE A 52 2.02 -3.67 -7.09
C ILE A 52 2.08 -2.52 -8.08
N ILE A 53 0.91 -2.08 -8.53
CA ILE A 53 0.76 -0.95 -9.43
C ILE A 53 0.26 0.23 -8.61
N ILE A 54 0.94 1.37 -8.74
CA ILE A 54 0.53 2.61 -8.10
C ILE A 54 -0.55 3.29 -8.94
N LEU A 55 -1.64 3.68 -8.29
CA LEU A 55 -2.77 4.31 -8.94
C LEU A 55 -2.71 5.84 -8.77
N PRO A 56 -3.19 6.61 -9.75
CA PRO A 56 -3.45 8.04 -9.57
C PRO A 56 -4.42 8.26 -8.41
N LYS A 57 -4.26 9.36 -7.66
CA LYS A 57 -5.14 9.70 -6.54
C LYS A 57 -6.60 9.84 -6.99
N GLY A 58 -7.52 9.27 -6.21
CA GLY A 58 -8.96 9.22 -6.47
C GLY A 58 -9.39 8.05 -7.36
N SER A 59 -8.49 7.14 -7.74
CA SER A 59 -8.83 5.96 -8.54
C SER A 59 -9.66 4.97 -7.74
N ILE A 60 -9.32 4.72 -6.48
CA ILE A 60 -10.06 3.80 -5.60
C ILE A 60 -11.52 4.23 -5.47
N ARG A 61 -11.78 5.52 -5.20
CA ARG A 61 -13.16 6.04 -5.13
C ARG A 61 -13.94 5.82 -6.42
N LYS A 62 -13.30 5.95 -7.58
CA LYS A 62 -13.93 5.65 -8.88
C LYS A 62 -14.20 4.16 -9.07
N LEU A 63 -13.33 3.28 -8.55
CA LEU A 63 -13.44 1.83 -8.70
C LEU A 63 -14.48 1.21 -7.75
N ILE A 64 -14.55 1.66 -6.49
CA ILE A 64 -15.39 1.02 -5.45
C ILE A 64 -16.43 1.95 -4.83
N GLY A 65 -16.56 3.19 -5.32
CA GLY A 65 -17.58 4.15 -4.88
C GLY A 65 -17.34 4.79 -3.51
N ARG A 66 -16.22 4.49 -2.85
CA ARG A 66 -15.84 5.03 -1.54
C ARG A 66 -14.33 5.25 -1.44
N ASP A 67 -13.92 6.14 -0.54
CA ASP A 67 -12.51 6.34 -0.23
C ASP A 67 -11.98 5.21 0.67
N LEU A 68 -10.68 4.94 0.54
CA LEU A 68 -9.91 4.10 1.47
C LEU A 68 -8.84 4.97 2.12
N THR A 69 -8.46 4.58 3.32
CA THR A 69 -7.37 5.17 4.10
C THR A 69 -6.39 4.08 4.51
N TRP A 70 -5.23 4.48 5.02
CA TRP A 70 -4.25 3.55 5.60
C TRP A 70 -4.82 2.67 6.73
N ASN A 71 -5.85 3.15 7.44
CA ASN A 71 -6.45 2.40 8.54
C ASN A 71 -7.46 1.35 8.05
N ASP A 72 -7.83 1.37 6.77
CA ASP A 72 -8.71 0.39 6.17
C ASP A 72 -7.91 -0.86 5.73
N GLU A 73 -8.54 -2.03 5.85
CA GLU A 73 -8.00 -3.26 5.28
C GLU A 73 -8.05 -3.24 3.74
N PRO A 74 -7.12 -3.95 3.05
CA PRO A 74 -7.16 -4.06 1.60
C PRO A 74 -8.48 -4.66 1.11
N VAL A 75 -9.03 -4.07 0.05
CA VAL A 75 -10.33 -4.46 -0.50
C VAL A 75 -10.12 -5.21 -1.80
N LYS A 76 -10.73 -6.39 -1.91
CA LYS A 76 -10.74 -7.15 -3.16
C LYS A 76 -11.71 -6.52 -4.17
N LEU A 77 -11.25 -6.27 -5.38
CA LEU A 77 -12.09 -5.81 -6.49
C LEU A 77 -12.91 -7.00 -7.02
N GLN A 78 -14.23 -6.85 -7.11
CA GLN A 78 -15.16 -7.85 -7.64
C GLN A 78 -15.39 -7.71 -9.14
#